data_AF-A0A6A4RD29-F1
#
_entry.id   AF-A0A6A4RD29-F1
#
_cell.length_a   1.000
_cell.length_b   1.000
_cell.length_c   1.000
_cell.angle_alpha   90.00
_cell.angle_beta   90.00
_cell.angle_gamma   90.00
#
_symmetry.space_group_name_H-M   'P 1'
#
loop_
_entity.id
_entity.type
_entity.pdbx_description
1 polymer ?
#
loop_
_entity_poly.entity_id
_entity_poly.type
_entity_poly.pdbx_seq_one_letter_code
_entity_poly.pdbx_strand_id
1 'polypeptide(L)'
;TNSITEETATVGGNVIGGTDSGASAGDAADTLGADTTTVTAVSSNNASGNSASTVDGNLVIEGQYGTLTIASDGSYSYALDNTNPAVQGLDGDENATEVFTYTLTDSDNDVSSTTLTLTIQGQEDDAPTVTVEDSDADVSGADNSVTEASGETVTGSFTVGGSAGLASVTIAGVELVGADFTTPVTIPNDAGQGSLIITGFDADSGTFSYSYTET
;
A
#
# COMPACT_ATOMS: atom_id res chain seq x y z
N THR A 1 3.60 -4.06 22.49
CA THR A 1 3.34 -4.21 21.04
C THR A 1 3.52 -2.88 20.38
N ASN A 2 4.44 -2.80 19.43
CA ASN A 2 4.59 -1.62 18.60
C ASN A 2 3.57 -1.66 17.49
N SER A 3 3.12 -0.49 17.08
CA SER A 3 2.02 -0.39 16.14
C SER A 3 2.42 0.52 15.01
N ILE A 4 2.31 0.01 13.79
CA ILE A 4 2.43 0.79 12.56
C ILE A 4 1.06 0.79 11.90
N THR A 5 0.67 1.90 11.31
CA THR A 5 -0.55 1.99 10.50
C THR A 5 -0.13 1.75 9.06
N GLU A 6 -0.95 1.06 8.27
CA GLU A 6 -0.74 1.03 6.82
C GLU A 6 -0.62 2.44 6.23
N GLU A 7 0.04 2.55 5.08
CA GLU A 7 0.38 3.82 4.43
C GLU A 7 1.32 4.73 5.24
N THR A 8 1.84 4.26 6.37
CA THR A 8 3.00 4.86 7.03
C THR A 8 4.27 4.11 6.68
N ALA A 9 5.38 4.83 6.53
CA ALA A 9 6.60 4.27 5.97
C ALA A 9 7.42 3.46 6.99
N THR A 10 7.53 3.94 8.23
CA THR A 10 8.45 3.37 9.22
C THR A 10 8.00 3.55 10.66
N VAL A 11 8.28 2.56 11.50
CA VAL A 11 8.22 2.65 12.97
C VAL A 11 9.56 2.23 13.57
N GLY A 12 9.94 2.74 14.74
CA GLY A 12 11.20 2.38 15.40
C GLY A 12 11.05 2.27 16.90
N GLY A 13 12.12 1.82 17.55
CA GLY A 13 12.18 1.64 18.99
C GLY A 13 13.52 1.08 19.45
N ASN A 14 13.56 0.55 20.67
CA ASN A 14 14.74 -0.15 21.19
C ASN A 14 14.33 -1.35 22.03
N VAL A 15 14.87 -2.53 21.70
CA VAL A 15 14.59 -3.79 22.41
C VAL A 15 15.47 -4.01 23.66
N ILE A 16 16.50 -3.18 23.87
CA ILE A 16 17.40 -3.20 25.05
C ILE A 16 17.25 -1.87 25.81
N GLY A 17 17.10 -1.94 27.14
CA GLY A 17 16.86 -0.83 28.08
C GLY A 17 16.97 0.63 27.58
N GLY A 18 15.86 1.39 27.58
CA GLY A 18 15.82 2.82 27.27
C GLY A 18 14.39 3.31 27.01
N THR A 19 14.10 4.59 27.25
CA THR A 19 12.80 5.20 26.92
C THR A 19 12.61 5.27 25.40
N ASP A 20 11.51 4.69 24.92
CA ASP A 20 11.06 4.79 23.53
C ASP A 20 11.09 6.26 23.06
N SER A 21 12.05 6.56 22.20
CA SER A 21 12.28 7.92 21.69
C SER A 21 11.67 8.11 20.29
N GLY A 22 10.85 7.17 19.82
CA GLY A 22 10.47 7.08 18.41
C GLY A 22 9.17 6.33 18.13
N ALA A 23 8.10 6.68 18.86
CA ALA A 23 6.72 6.36 18.55
C ALA A 23 6.36 4.86 18.45
N SER A 24 6.32 4.18 19.60
CA SER A 24 5.35 3.11 19.86
C SER A 24 5.23 2.81 21.37
N ALA A 25 4.08 3.16 21.95
CA ALA A 25 3.81 3.09 23.39
C ALA A 25 3.74 1.67 24.01
N GLY A 26 4.11 0.62 23.27
CA GLY A 26 3.96 -0.77 23.70
C GLY A 26 5.26 -1.55 23.87
N ASP A 27 6.43 -0.95 23.68
CA ASP A 27 7.69 -1.64 23.92
C ASP A 27 7.94 -1.89 25.42
N ALA A 28 8.28 -3.14 25.75
CA ALA A 28 8.88 -3.50 27.03
C ALA A 28 10.34 -3.84 26.75
N ALA A 29 11.23 -2.86 26.93
CA ALA A 29 12.66 -3.08 26.79
C ALA A 29 13.12 -4.18 27.75
N ASP A 30 14.03 -5.04 27.29
CA ASP A 30 14.61 -6.06 28.15
C ASP A 30 15.42 -5.40 29.28
N THR A 31 15.35 -5.99 30.48
CA THR A 31 16.17 -5.58 31.61
C THR A 31 17.52 -6.25 31.48
N LEU A 32 18.55 -5.44 31.18
CA LEU A 32 19.93 -5.90 31.15
C LEU A 32 20.30 -6.65 32.44
N GLY A 33 20.97 -7.81 32.25
CA GLY A 33 21.68 -8.51 33.32
C GLY A 33 22.92 -7.72 33.80
N ALA A 34 23.81 -8.39 34.54
CA ALA A 34 25.00 -7.72 35.10
C ALA A 34 26.04 -7.29 34.03
N ASP A 35 25.94 -7.83 32.81
CA ASP A 35 26.88 -7.61 31.70
C ASP A 35 26.24 -6.89 30.51
N THR A 36 27.10 -6.33 29.65
CA THR A 36 26.66 -5.68 28.41
C THR A 36 26.16 -6.72 27.41
N THR A 37 24.89 -6.69 27.05
CA THR A 37 24.30 -7.56 26.03
C THR A 37 24.19 -6.83 24.69
N THR A 38 24.43 -7.54 23.58
CA THR A 38 24.22 -7.02 22.23
C THR A 38 23.29 -7.93 21.43
N VAL A 39 22.54 -7.37 20.48
CA VAL A 39 21.80 -8.15 19.48
C VAL A 39 22.79 -8.76 18.51
N THR A 40 22.79 -10.08 18.38
CA THR A 40 23.73 -10.83 17.52
C THR A 40 23.06 -11.64 16.44
N ALA A 41 21.76 -11.94 16.57
CA ALA A 41 20.99 -12.61 15.53
C ALA A 41 19.53 -12.13 15.55
N VAL A 42 18.89 -12.24 14.39
CA VAL A 42 17.46 -12.02 14.21
C VAL A 42 16.90 -13.00 13.17
N SER A 43 15.69 -13.48 13.39
CA SER A 43 14.93 -14.30 12.44
C SER A 43 13.47 -13.83 12.38
N SER A 44 12.84 -13.98 11.21
CA SER A 44 11.40 -13.73 11.07
C SER A 44 10.63 -15.00 11.43
N ASN A 45 9.57 -14.84 12.22
CA ASN A 45 8.65 -15.92 12.55
C ASN A 45 7.55 -16.09 11.49
N ASN A 46 7.24 -15.04 10.73
CA ASN A 46 6.23 -15.05 9.68
C ASN A 46 6.81 -15.35 8.29
N ALA A 47 8.13 -15.15 8.10
CA ALA A 47 8.86 -15.46 6.87
C ALA A 47 10.09 -16.34 7.16
N SER A 48 9.86 -17.54 7.71
CA SER A 48 10.91 -18.42 8.25
C SER A 48 11.97 -18.90 7.24
N GLY A 49 11.76 -18.68 5.94
CA GLY A 49 12.75 -18.96 4.89
C GLY A 49 13.78 -17.85 4.71
N ASN A 50 13.50 -16.65 5.23
CA ASN A 50 14.37 -15.49 5.09
C ASN A 50 15.48 -15.53 6.13
N SER A 51 16.66 -15.06 5.74
CA SER A 51 17.83 -14.99 6.60
C SER A 51 18.26 -13.54 6.77
N ALA A 52 18.65 -13.18 7.98
CA ALA A 52 19.22 -11.86 8.23
C ALA A 52 20.55 -11.69 7.46
N SER A 53 20.76 -10.49 6.96
CA SER A 53 22.02 -10.02 6.39
C SER A 53 22.61 -8.92 7.26
N THR A 54 23.88 -8.59 7.07
CA THR A 54 24.52 -7.45 7.75
C THR A 54 24.73 -6.32 6.75
N VAL A 55 24.15 -5.16 7.04
CA VAL A 55 24.28 -3.92 6.26
C VAL A 55 24.67 -2.81 7.21
N ASP A 56 25.81 -2.15 6.95
CA ASP A 56 26.34 -1.05 7.78
C ASP A 56 26.45 -1.36 9.28
N GLY A 57 26.70 -2.63 9.63
CA GLY A 57 26.81 -3.10 11.01
C GLY A 57 25.49 -3.46 11.69
N ASN A 58 24.36 -3.29 11.00
CA ASN A 58 23.03 -3.67 11.46
C ASN A 58 22.60 -4.99 10.84
N LEU A 59 21.77 -5.74 11.56
CA LEU A 59 21.08 -6.90 11.02
C LEU A 59 19.84 -6.43 10.26
N VAL A 60 19.69 -6.88 9.01
CA VAL A 60 18.56 -6.56 8.14
C VAL A 60 17.88 -7.85 7.72
N ILE A 61 16.57 -7.94 7.94
CA ILE A 61 15.77 -9.12 7.58
C ILE A 61 14.42 -8.72 7.00
N GLU A 62 14.08 -9.34 5.87
CA GLU A 62 12.75 -9.25 5.27
C GLU A 62 11.78 -10.15 6.06
N GLY A 63 10.70 -9.55 6.56
CA GLY A 63 9.55 -10.23 7.16
C GLY A 63 8.47 -10.57 6.12
N GLN A 64 7.25 -10.82 6.59
CA GLN A 64 6.10 -11.07 5.71
C GLN A 64 5.51 -9.77 5.14
N TYR A 65 5.47 -8.70 5.93
CA TYR A 65 4.81 -7.44 5.59
C TYR A 65 5.78 -6.26 5.42
N GLY A 66 7.08 -6.46 5.66
CA GLY A 66 8.05 -5.37 5.62
C GLY A 66 9.44 -5.82 6.08
N THR A 67 10.36 -4.87 6.23
CA THR A 67 11.77 -5.14 6.52
C THR A 67 12.17 -4.58 7.89
N LEU A 68 12.76 -5.42 8.74
CA LEU A 68 13.34 -5.02 10.01
C LEU A 68 14.84 -4.76 9.85
N THR A 69 15.29 -3.61 10.33
CA THR A 69 16.71 -3.30 10.57
C THR A 69 16.92 -3.13 12.07
N ILE A 70 17.82 -3.92 12.66
CA ILE A 70 18.14 -3.87 14.10
C ILE A 70 19.65 -3.78 14.33
N ALA A 71 20.06 -2.82 15.14
CA ALA A 71 21.44 -2.60 15.53
C ALA A 71 21.83 -3.44 16.75
N SER A 72 23.14 -3.58 16.96
CA SER A 72 23.68 -4.34 18.10
C SER A 72 23.28 -3.79 19.48
N ASP A 73 22.94 -2.51 19.57
CA ASP A 73 22.48 -1.84 20.80
C ASP A 73 20.98 -1.99 21.05
N GLY A 74 20.27 -2.75 20.20
CA GLY A 74 18.84 -3.00 20.28
C GLY A 74 17.97 -1.96 19.59
N SER A 75 18.53 -0.83 19.12
CA SER A 75 17.77 0.13 18.33
C SER A 75 17.34 -0.50 17.01
N TYR A 76 16.07 -0.30 16.64
CA TYR A 76 15.52 -0.89 15.42
C TYR A 76 14.65 0.11 14.66
N SER A 77 14.49 -0.18 13.37
CA SER A 77 13.49 0.42 12.50
C SER A 77 12.83 -0.68 11.68
N TYR A 78 11.52 -0.59 11.51
CA TYR A 78 10.74 -1.46 10.65
C TYR A 78 10.10 -0.62 9.55
N ALA A 79 10.39 -0.96 8.30
CA ALA A 79 9.79 -0.34 7.12
C ALA A 79 8.68 -1.26 6.58
N LEU A 80 7.44 -0.78 6.61
CA LEU A 80 6.28 -1.50 6.09
C LEU A 80 6.32 -1.47 4.55
N ASP A 81 6.01 -2.60 3.91
CA ASP A 81 5.82 -2.67 2.48
C ASP A 81 4.35 -2.37 2.13
N ASN A 82 4.03 -1.10 1.88
CA ASN A 82 2.69 -0.66 1.44
C ASN A 82 2.37 -1.08 0.00
N THR A 83 3.25 -1.85 -0.67
CA THR A 83 2.89 -2.51 -1.94
C THR A 83 2.43 -3.96 -1.72
N ASN A 84 2.50 -4.45 -0.49
CA ASN A 84 2.10 -5.80 -0.13
C ASN A 84 0.57 -5.93 -0.18
N PRO A 85 0.00 -6.82 -1.01
CA PRO A 85 -1.46 -6.94 -1.15
C PRO A 85 -2.19 -7.37 0.13
N ALA A 86 -1.48 -8.02 1.07
CA ALA A 86 -2.06 -8.39 2.36
C ALA A 86 -2.06 -7.23 3.37
N VAL A 87 -1.22 -6.21 3.15
CA VAL A 87 -1.28 -4.93 3.90
C VAL A 87 -2.42 -4.10 3.33
N GLN A 88 -2.45 -3.88 2.00
CA GLN A 88 -3.52 -3.13 1.30
C GLN A 88 -4.93 -3.73 1.40
N GLY A 89 -5.05 -4.91 2.01
CA GLY A 89 -6.34 -5.57 2.21
C GLY A 89 -6.82 -5.55 3.65
N LEU A 90 -6.17 -4.79 4.54
CA LEU A 90 -6.60 -4.64 5.93
C LEU A 90 -7.59 -3.47 6.06
N ASP A 91 -8.84 -3.77 6.40
CA ASP A 91 -9.82 -2.72 6.69
C ASP A 91 -9.51 -2.02 8.03
N GLY A 92 -10.15 -0.88 8.32
CA GLY A 92 -9.82 -0.03 9.49
C GLY A 92 -9.95 -0.69 10.87
N ASP A 93 -10.72 -1.77 10.98
CA ASP A 93 -10.87 -2.56 12.21
C ASP A 93 -9.97 -3.82 12.23
N GLU A 94 -9.25 -4.08 11.14
CA GLU A 94 -8.39 -5.24 10.97
C GLU A 94 -6.94 -4.95 11.34
N ASN A 95 -6.24 -6.02 11.76
CA ASN A 95 -4.85 -5.92 12.15
C ASN A 95 -4.08 -7.16 11.68
N ALA A 96 -2.88 -6.95 11.17
CA ALA A 96 -1.90 -8.01 10.97
C ALA A 96 -0.83 -7.99 12.08
N THR A 97 -0.14 -9.10 12.27
CA THR A 97 0.95 -9.22 13.25
C THR A 97 2.20 -9.77 12.60
N GLU A 98 3.30 -9.02 12.75
CA GLU A 98 4.65 -9.42 12.34
C GLU A 98 5.48 -9.68 13.59
N VAL A 99 6.18 -10.82 13.62
CA VAL A 99 6.99 -11.24 14.77
C VAL A 99 8.39 -11.59 14.30
N PHE A 100 9.37 -11.01 15.00
CA PHE A 100 10.79 -11.34 14.84
C PHE A 100 11.34 -11.88 16.14
N THR A 101 12.10 -12.96 16.07
CA THR A 101 12.86 -13.49 17.20
C THR A 101 14.27 -12.92 17.11
N TYR A 102 14.72 -12.22 18.14
CA TYR A 102 16.09 -11.71 18.24
C TYR A 102 16.85 -12.41 19.37
N THR A 103 18.16 -12.50 19.21
CA THR A 103 19.07 -13.11 20.18
C THR A 103 20.02 -12.07 20.74
N LEU A 104 20.04 -12.00 22.07
CA LEU A 104 21.02 -11.28 22.84
C LEU A 104 22.20 -12.21 23.16
N THR A 105 23.41 -11.67 23.10
CA THR A 105 24.63 -12.33 23.57
C THR A 105 25.38 -11.40 24.49
N ASP A 106 25.78 -11.91 25.66
CA ASP A 106 26.63 -11.19 26.61
C ASP A 106 28.14 -11.40 26.30
N SER A 107 28.98 -10.86 27.18
CA SER A 107 30.42 -10.86 27.00
C SER A 107 31.10 -12.22 27.16
N ASP A 108 30.44 -13.19 27.77
CA ASP A 108 30.91 -14.57 27.97
C ASP A 108 30.22 -15.59 27.04
N ASN A 109 29.50 -15.09 26.04
CA ASN A 109 28.86 -15.85 24.96
C ASN A 109 27.63 -16.66 25.37
N ASP A 110 27.02 -16.34 26.51
CA ASP A 110 25.71 -16.85 26.86
C ASP A 110 24.66 -16.13 26.00
N VAL A 111 23.64 -16.90 25.59
CA VAL A 111 22.61 -16.45 24.65
C VAL A 111 21.22 -16.51 25.26
N SER A 112 20.42 -15.48 24.98
CA SER A 112 19.00 -15.43 25.30
C SER A 112 18.23 -14.93 24.09
N SER A 113 17.03 -15.47 23.86
CA SER A 113 16.18 -15.05 22.73
C SER A 113 14.82 -14.63 23.24
N THR A 114 14.27 -13.61 22.59
CA THR A 114 12.90 -13.13 22.81
C THR A 114 12.35 -12.53 21.51
N THR A 115 11.13 -11.99 21.54
CA THR A 115 10.41 -11.56 20.33
C THR A 115 10.12 -10.06 20.32
N LEU A 116 10.35 -9.43 19.17
CA LEU A 116 9.75 -8.16 18.80
C LEU A 116 8.44 -8.43 18.06
N THR A 117 7.33 -7.87 18.55
CA THR A 117 6.00 -8.00 17.94
C THR A 117 5.49 -6.65 17.47
N LEU A 118 5.23 -6.57 16.17
CA LEU A 118 4.68 -5.42 15.47
C LEU A 118 3.23 -5.72 15.07
N THR A 119 2.34 -4.80 15.41
CA THR A 119 0.94 -4.79 14.96
C THR A 119 0.81 -3.81 13.80
N ILE A 120 0.31 -4.29 12.68
CA ILE A 120 0.01 -3.48 11.50
C ILE A 120 -1.49 -3.22 11.55
N GLN A 121 -1.88 -1.97 11.75
CA GLN A 121 -3.27 -1.54 11.80
C GLN A 121 -3.71 -1.18 10.39
N GLY A 122 -4.79 -1.79 9.93
CA GLY A 122 -5.46 -1.37 8.71
C GLY A 122 -6.05 0.03 8.85
N GLN A 123 -6.39 0.63 7.74
CA GLN A 123 -7.16 1.86 7.64
C GLN A 123 -8.32 1.63 6.70
N GLU A 124 -9.45 2.27 7.00
CA GLU A 124 -10.55 2.27 6.05
C GLU A 124 -10.16 3.19 4.90
N ASP A 125 -10.01 2.62 3.71
CA ASP A 125 -9.87 3.37 2.48
C ASP A 125 -11.18 4.10 2.14
N ASP A 126 -11.05 5.31 1.59
CA ASP A 126 -12.22 6.00 1.06
C ASP A 126 -12.77 5.22 -0.15
N ALA A 127 -14.10 5.13 -0.24
CA ALA A 127 -14.77 4.52 -1.38
C ALA A 127 -14.27 5.16 -2.69
N PRO A 128 -14.09 4.36 -3.77
CA PRO A 128 -13.62 4.91 -5.03
C PRO A 128 -14.59 5.96 -5.54
N THR A 129 -14.05 7.05 -6.05
CA THR A 129 -14.83 8.16 -6.59
C THR A 129 -14.80 8.14 -8.09
N VAL A 130 -15.93 8.50 -8.71
CA VAL A 130 -16.00 8.78 -10.15
C VAL A 130 -16.47 10.22 -10.29
N THR A 131 -15.61 11.03 -10.89
CA THR A 131 -15.93 12.43 -11.22
C THR A 131 -15.98 12.53 -12.72
N VAL A 132 -17.14 12.89 -13.25
CA VAL A 132 -17.26 13.29 -14.65
C VAL A 132 -17.02 14.79 -14.73
N GLU A 133 -16.36 15.24 -15.79
CA GLU A 133 -16.28 16.67 -16.08
C GLU A 133 -17.69 17.17 -16.39
N ASP A 134 -18.36 17.71 -15.37
CA ASP A 134 -19.62 18.44 -15.51
C ASP A 134 -19.29 19.93 -15.57
N SER A 135 -19.43 20.50 -16.77
CA SER A 135 -18.97 21.86 -17.04
C SER A 135 -19.98 22.94 -16.59
N ASP A 136 -21.19 22.58 -16.11
CA ASP A 136 -22.11 23.53 -15.47
C ASP A 136 -23.12 22.87 -14.49
N ALA A 137 -23.94 23.68 -13.82
CA ALA A 137 -24.97 23.21 -12.86
C ALA A 137 -26.40 23.25 -13.45
N ASP A 138 -26.56 23.43 -14.77
CA ASP A 138 -27.80 23.74 -15.46
C ASP A 138 -27.80 23.30 -16.94
N VAL A 139 -28.36 22.11 -17.20
CA VAL A 139 -28.50 21.38 -18.50
C VAL A 139 -28.96 22.25 -19.67
N SER A 140 -28.09 23.11 -20.23
CA SER A 140 -28.52 24.06 -21.27
C SER A 140 -27.52 24.38 -22.37
N GLY A 141 -26.40 23.64 -22.49
CA GLY A 141 -25.66 23.62 -23.76
C GLY A 141 -24.15 23.40 -23.72
N ALA A 142 -23.58 22.95 -22.59
CA ALA A 142 -22.16 22.61 -22.50
C ALA A 142 -21.88 21.10 -22.29
N ASP A 143 -22.92 20.25 -22.22
CA ASP A 143 -22.75 18.80 -22.18
C ASP A 143 -22.14 18.25 -23.46
N ASN A 144 -21.37 17.18 -23.30
CA ASN A 144 -21.01 16.32 -24.41
C ASN A 144 -22.28 15.66 -24.98
N SER A 145 -22.89 16.33 -25.95
CA SER A 145 -24.14 15.94 -26.59
C SER A 145 -23.93 15.73 -28.09
N VAL A 146 -24.73 14.83 -28.64
CA VAL A 146 -24.79 14.54 -30.08
C VAL A 146 -26.26 14.44 -30.46
N THR A 147 -26.56 14.75 -31.72
CA THR A 147 -27.92 14.57 -32.24
C THR A 147 -28.09 13.13 -32.74
N GLU A 148 -29.20 12.47 -32.41
CA GLU A 148 -29.54 11.13 -32.90
C GLU A 148 -29.36 11.00 -34.43
N ALA A 149 -28.72 9.92 -34.87
CA ALA A 149 -28.43 9.63 -36.28
C ALA A 149 -27.63 10.72 -37.04
N SER A 150 -26.87 11.55 -36.33
CA SER A 150 -26.07 12.62 -36.94
C SER A 150 -24.70 12.15 -37.46
N GLY A 151 -24.16 11.04 -36.93
CA GLY A 151 -22.76 10.68 -37.12
C GLY A 151 -21.77 11.59 -36.38
N GLU A 152 -22.27 12.49 -35.51
CA GLU A 152 -21.43 13.41 -34.75
C GLU A 152 -20.58 12.65 -33.73
N THR A 153 -19.41 13.19 -33.45
CA THR A 153 -18.49 12.66 -32.45
C THR A 153 -18.20 13.72 -31.42
N VAL A 154 -18.24 13.31 -30.16
CA VAL A 154 -17.85 14.14 -29.02
C VAL A 154 -16.75 13.45 -28.21
N THR A 155 -15.90 14.24 -27.57
CA THR A 155 -14.78 13.75 -26.75
C THR A 155 -14.85 14.35 -25.36
N GLY A 156 -14.54 13.58 -24.35
CA GLY A 156 -14.51 14.07 -22.97
C GLY A 156 -13.58 13.24 -22.09
N SER A 157 -13.67 13.48 -20.80
CA SER A 157 -12.92 12.75 -19.79
C SER A 157 -13.74 12.54 -18.53
N PHE A 158 -13.33 11.55 -17.75
CA PHE A 158 -13.77 11.35 -16.37
C PHE A 158 -12.58 10.90 -15.55
N THR A 159 -12.59 11.20 -14.26
CA THR A 159 -11.56 10.80 -13.31
C THR A 159 -12.11 9.74 -12.39
N VAL A 160 -11.31 8.70 -12.16
CA VAL A 160 -11.58 7.69 -11.14
C VAL A 160 -10.47 7.80 -10.09
N GLY A 161 -10.85 7.91 -8.82
CA GLY A 161 -9.91 8.02 -7.71
C GLY A 161 -10.12 6.93 -6.67
N GLY A 162 -9.05 6.51 -6.00
CA GLY A 162 -9.05 5.63 -4.82
C GLY A 162 -7.84 5.95 -3.96
N SER A 163 -8.00 6.01 -2.64
CA SER A 163 -6.94 6.39 -1.70
C SER A 163 -5.73 5.44 -1.76
N ALA A 164 -5.98 4.13 -1.86
CA ALA A 164 -4.96 3.10 -2.09
C ALA A 164 -4.71 2.78 -3.59
N GLY A 165 -5.20 3.63 -4.50
CA GLY A 165 -5.15 3.40 -5.95
C GLY A 165 -6.34 2.61 -6.49
N LEU A 166 -6.24 2.22 -7.77
CA LEU A 166 -7.33 1.54 -8.50
C LEU A 166 -6.95 0.09 -8.80
N ALA A 167 -7.60 -0.86 -8.14
CA ALA A 167 -7.41 -2.28 -8.43
C ALA A 167 -8.04 -2.70 -9.77
N SER A 168 -9.24 -2.20 -10.07
CA SER A 168 -9.93 -2.44 -11.33
C SER A 168 -10.87 -1.29 -11.67
N VAL A 169 -11.10 -1.05 -12.96
CA VAL A 169 -12.18 -0.21 -13.48
C VAL A 169 -12.82 -0.98 -14.61
N THR A 170 -14.13 -1.20 -14.53
CA THR A 170 -14.87 -1.91 -15.59
C THR A 170 -16.00 -1.06 -16.14
N ILE A 171 -16.11 -0.99 -17.46
CA ILE A 171 -17.26 -0.36 -18.15
C ILE A 171 -17.91 -1.40 -19.05
N ALA A 172 -19.20 -1.66 -18.83
CA ALA A 172 -19.97 -2.69 -19.55
C ALA A 172 -19.27 -4.08 -19.59
N GLY A 173 -18.57 -4.44 -18.51
CA GLY A 173 -17.83 -5.70 -18.40
C GLY A 173 -16.44 -5.72 -19.05
N VAL A 174 -15.98 -4.59 -19.62
CA VAL A 174 -14.61 -4.42 -20.12
C VAL A 174 -13.74 -3.81 -19.03
N GLU A 175 -12.68 -4.52 -18.65
CA GLU A 175 -11.67 -4.03 -17.70
C GLU A 175 -10.70 -3.05 -18.37
N LEU A 176 -10.43 -1.94 -17.69
CA LEU A 176 -9.69 -0.79 -18.23
C LEU A 176 -8.35 -0.55 -17.51
N VAL A 177 -8.26 -0.88 -16.21
CA VAL A 177 -6.98 -0.81 -15.49
C VAL A 177 -6.07 -1.92 -16.01
N GLY A 178 -4.85 -1.56 -16.43
CA GLY A 178 -3.91 -2.50 -17.06
C GLY A 178 -4.10 -2.68 -18.58
N ALA A 179 -5.09 -2.03 -19.18
CA ALA A 179 -5.22 -1.97 -20.65
C ALA A 179 -4.12 -1.09 -21.26
N ASP A 180 -3.62 -1.49 -22.42
CA ASP A 180 -2.71 -0.67 -23.22
C ASP A 180 -3.52 0.30 -24.10
N PHE A 181 -3.64 1.55 -23.65
CA PHE A 181 -4.34 2.61 -24.38
C PHE A 181 -3.54 3.17 -25.57
N THR A 182 -2.40 2.60 -25.94
CA THR A 182 -1.82 2.84 -27.28
C THR A 182 -2.75 2.37 -28.39
N THR A 183 -3.65 1.42 -28.07
CA THR A 183 -4.83 1.09 -28.88
C THR A 183 -6.09 1.46 -28.09
N PRO A 184 -6.95 2.35 -28.61
CA PRO A 184 -8.20 2.71 -27.94
C PRO A 184 -9.09 1.48 -27.67
N VAL A 185 -9.74 1.47 -26.52
CA VAL A 185 -10.59 0.36 -26.06
C VAL A 185 -12.05 0.66 -26.38
N THR A 186 -12.67 -0.15 -27.24
CA THR A 186 -14.09 -0.02 -27.56
C THR A 186 -14.95 -0.67 -26.46
N ILE A 187 -15.93 0.08 -25.98
CA ILE A 187 -16.91 -0.42 -25.02
C ILE A 187 -18.11 -0.99 -25.80
N PRO A 188 -18.51 -2.25 -25.55
CA PRO A 188 -19.66 -2.85 -26.20
C PRO A 188 -20.94 -2.05 -25.95
N ASN A 189 -21.68 -1.77 -27.03
CA ASN A 189 -23.00 -1.18 -26.98
C ASN A 189 -23.96 -2.02 -27.84
N ASP A 190 -24.70 -2.91 -27.18
CA ASP A 190 -25.67 -3.80 -27.84
C ASP A 190 -26.91 -3.06 -28.35
N ALA A 191 -27.08 -1.80 -27.97
CA ALA A 191 -28.26 -1.01 -28.27
C ALA A 191 -28.18 -0.29 -29.63
N GLY A 192 -27.00 -0.33 -30.29
CA GLY A 192 -26.80 0.14 -31.67
C GLY A 192 -26.99 1.64 -31.90
N GLN A 193 -26.98 2.46 -30.84
CA GLN A 193 -27.17 3.91 -30.89
C GLN A 193 -25.85 4.67 -31.15
N GLY A 194 -24.71 4.06 -30.82
CA GLY A 194 -23.42 4.69 -31.06
C GLY A 194 -22.27 3.86 -30.48
N SER A 195 -21.06 4.37 -30.62
CA SER A 195 -19.82 3.71 -30.19
C SER A 195 -19.08 4.55 -29.16
N LEU A 196 -18.96 4.03 -27.93
CA LEU A 196 -18.08 4.59 -26.90
C LEU A 196 -16.70 3.94 -26.99
N ILE A 197 -15.65 4.77 -27.02
CA ILE A 197 -14.26 4.33 -27.08
C ILE A 197 -13.48 5.08 -26.00
N ILE A 198 -12.77 4.34 -25.15
CA ILE A 198 -11.80 4.90 -24.21
C ILE A 198 -10.48 5.06 -24.95
N THR A 199 -9.97 6.28 -25.01
CA THR A 199 -8.83 6.67 -25.85
C THR A 199 -7.53 6.84 -25.07
N GLY A 200 -7.60 6.89 -23.74
CA GLY A 200 -6.42 7.09 -22.89
C GLY A 200 -6.72 6.92 -21.41
N PHE A 201 -5.67 6.67 -20.64
CA PHE A 201 -5.65 6.69 -19.17
C PHE A 201 -4.36 7.34 -18.70
N ASP A 202 -4.49 8.33 -17.82
CA ASP A 202 -3.39 8.93 -17.06
C ASP A 202 -3.41 8.39 -15.64
N ALA A 203 -2.41 7.57 -15.31
CA ALA A 203 -2.30 6.91 -14.01
C ALA A 203 -1.97 7.88 -12.87
N ASP A 204 -1.34 9.02 -13.16
CA ASP A 204 -0.95 9.99 -12.13
C ASP A 204 -2.18 10.77 -11.65
N SER A 205 -3.11 11.09 -12.56
CA SER A 205 -4.33 11.83 -12.25
C SER A 205 -5.58 10.97 -12.12
N GLY A 206 -5.53 9.68 -12.48
CA GLY A 206 -6.69 8.80 -12.53
C GLY A 206 -7.67 9.13 -13.67
N THR A 207 -7.22 9.91 -14.67
CA THR A 207 -8.09 10.46 -15.72
C THR A 207 -8.18 9.53 -16.93
N PHE A 208 -9.41 9.15 -17.29
CA PHE A 208 -9.73 8.47 -18.53
C PHE A 208 -10.22 9.47 -19.58
N SER A 209 -9.72 9.35 -20.81
CA SER A 209 -10.24 10.09 -21.98
C SER A 209 -11.12 9.19 -22.83
N TYR A 210 -12.19 9.75 -23.41
CA TYR A 210 -13.10 9.00 -24.26
C TYR A 210 -13.54 9.78 -25.51
N SER A 211 -14.02 9.03 -26.50
CA SER A 211 -14.82 9.54 -27.62
C SER A 211 -16.12 8.75 -27.75
N TYR A 212 -17.21 9.43 -28.05
CA TYR A 212 -18.48 8.84 -28.42
C TYR A 212 -18.89 9.29 -29.82
N THR A 213 -19.23 8.35 -30.69
CA THR A 213 -19.76 8.62 -32.03
C THR A 213 -21.16 8.06 -32.15
N GLU A 214 -22.12 8.91 -32.51
CA GLU A 214 -23.50 8.51 -32.80
C GLU A 214 -23.57 7.75 -34.13
N THR A 215 -24.46 6.77 -34.25
CA THR A 215 -24.70 6.01 -35.50
C THR A 215 -26.04 6.26 -36.13
#